data_AF-A0A2Z5ELU5-F1
#
_entry.id   AF-A0A2Z5ELU5-F1
#
_cell.length_a   1.000
_cell.length_b   1.000
_cell.length_c   1.000
_cell.angle_alpha   90.00
_cell.angle_beta   90.00
_cell.angle_gamma   90.00
#
_symmetry.space_group_name_H-M   'P 1'
#
loop_
_entity.id
_entity.type
_entity.pdbx_description
1 polymer ?
#
loop_
_entity_poly.entity_id
_entity_poly.type
_entity_poly.pdbx_seq_one_letter_code
_entity_poly.pdbx_strand_id
1 'polypeptide(L)'
;MSLKRSGRKALVPALILALAGCSSFGASGPSARSFKKVQDTAIAGDKIRVVELDGRTAGYLSRSSVDSFASVLGDVPQQDFRVGPGDSLSISIFEAPPALLFGPSAAVAAGAAARGGSIAPPSTTTSLPPVVIDQSGQITLPFVGTVQAAGQTLSQLQTTIRARLKGKANDPQVLVSQASNVSRTVTLLGETGANIRAPLSPHGERILDILASGDTLKQSVDKTTIQIARGDRVVAMPLSAVIANPAQNIRLQPGDVVTALFQPYSFTALGSVKQASEVQFEASGITLAQALARVGGLDAQKADVRGVFVFRFEAPAALGLDNAAVAQDLRDKRGRIPVIYKLDMSRPESLFLAQQFAVHDRDVIYVSQAPLLDLQNFSGIVSQFVFTFINIGDNLR
;
A
#
# COMPACT_ATOMS: atom_id res chain seq x y z
N MET A 1 -47.53 70.89 44.63
CA MET A 1 -48.44 70.35 43.59
C MET A 1 -47.63 70.22 42.31
N SER A 2 -47.07 69.04 42.03
CA SER A 2 -47.65 67.91 41.27
C SER A 2 -47.38 68.03 39.77
N LEU A 3 -46.22 67.52 39.35
CA LEU A 3 -45.95 67.15 37.96
C LEU A 3 -46.74 65.87 37.65
N LYS A 4 -47.43 65.79 36.51
CA LYS A 4 -47.86 64.49 35.96
C LYS A 4 -47.49 64.34 34.48
N ARG A 5 -46.68 63.30 34.28
CA ARG A 5 -46.00 62.83 33.07
C ARG A 5 -47.01 62.33 32.02
N SER A 6 -46.99 62.95 30.85
CA SER A 6 -47.45 62.38 29.58
C SER A 6 -46.22 61.82 28.87
N GLY A 7 -46.22 60.52 28.52
CA GLY A 7 -45.09 59.95 27.77
C GLY A 7 -44.88 58.44 27.90
N ARG A 8 -45.95 57.62 27.91
CA ARG A 8 -45.80 56.17 28.06
C ARG A 8 -46.54 55.30 27.02
N LYS A 9 -46.95 55.87 25.89
CA LYS A 9 -47.66 55.10 24.83
C LYS A 9 -46.87 54.86 23.54
N ALA A 10 -45.65 55.38 23.41
CA ALA A 10 -44.84 55.21 22.20
C ALA A 10 -43.74 54.13 22.31
N LEU A 11 -43.55 53.51 23.49
CA LEU A 11 -42.40 52.62 23.73
C LEU A 11 -42.68 51.13 23.43
N VAL A 12 -43.92 50.75 23.14
CA VAL A 12 -44.32 49.35 22.92
C VAL A 12 -44.12 48.86 21.46
N PRO A 13 -44.37 49.64 20.39
CA PRO A 13 -44.16 49.12 19.03
C PRO A 13 -42.67 49.08 18.62
N ALA A 14 -41.79 49.85 19.27
CA ALA A 14 -40.35 49.84 18.99
C ALA A 14 -39.62 48.60 19.53
N LEU A 15 -40.16 47.96 20.58
CA LEU A 15 -39.57 46.76 21.17
C LEU A 15 -39.86 45.50 20.33
N ILE A 16 -40.95 45.47 19.57
CA ILE A 16 -41.33 44.33 18.73
C ILE A 16 -40.50 44.27 17.43
N LEU A 17 -40.07 45.42 16.88
CA LEU A 17 -39.16 45.44 15.73
C LEU A 17 -37.70 45.08 16.10
N ALA A 18 -37.29 45.24 17.35
CA ALA A 18 -35.94 44.93 17.80
C ALA A 18 -35.68 43.43 18.04
N LEU A 19 -36.72 42.59 18.07
CA LEU A 19 -36.60 41.13 18.21
C LEU A 19 -36.62 40.35 16.88
N ALA A 20 -36.74 41.04 15.73
CA ALA A 20 -36.73 40.38 14.42
C ALA A 20 -35.32 40.05 13.89
N GLY A 21 -34.26 40.38 14.63
CA GLY A 21 -32.88 40.18 14.21
C GLY A 21 -32.17 39.09 15.01
N CYS A 22 -32.43 37.82 14.70
CA CYS A 22 -31.49 36.68 14.82
C CYS A 22 -32.23 35.35 14.56
N SER A 23 -32.63 35.12 13.31
CA SER A 23 -33.06 33.79 12.85
C SER A 23 -32.31 33.32 11.60
N SER A 24 -31.05 33.75 11.43
CA SER A 24 -30.10 32.99 10.61
C SER A 24 -29.54 31.87 11.48
N PHE A 25 -30.34 30.83 11.70
CA PHE A 25 -29.84 29.60 12.31
C PHE A 25 -28.72 29.07 11.40
N GLY A 26 -27.48 29.16 11.87
CA GLY A 26 -26.29 28.89 11.06
C GLY A 26 -26.31 27.46 10.54
N ALA A 27 -26.46 27.31 9.22
CA ALA A 27 -26.21 26.03 8.57
C ALA A 27 -24.76 25.63 8.84
N SER A 28 -24.53 24.46 9.43
CA SER A 28 -23.18 23.94 9.73
C SER A 28 -22.49 23.37 8.47
N GLY A 29 -22.52 24.11 7.37
CA GLY A 29 -21.85 23.78 6.11
C GLY A 29 -22.67 24.05 4.83
N PRO A 30 -22.08 23.80 3.65
CA PRO A 30 -22.71 24.03 2.35
C PRO A 30 -23.91 23.10 2.10
N SER A 31 -24.99 23.65 1.53
CA SER A 31 -26.21 22.88 1.20
C SER A 31 -26.13 22.26 -0.21
N ALA A 32 -26.94 21.23 -0.49
CA ALA A 32 -27.03 20.67 -1.85
C ALA A 32 -27.32 21.73 -2.94
N ARG A 33 -28.08 22.78 -2.59
CA ARG A 33 -28.39 23.89 -3.51
C ARG A 33 -27.20 24.79 -3.80
N SER A 34 -26.25 24.97 -2.86
CA SER A 34 -25.03 25.73 -3.14
C SER A 34 -24.14 24.99 -4.14
N PHE A 35 -24.10 23.66 -4.10
CA PHE A 35 -23.34 22.85 -5.07
C PHE A 35 -23.95 22.87 -6.47
N LYS A 36 -25.29 22.88 -6.60
CA LYS A 36 -25.95 23.03 -7.90
C LYS A 36 -25.63 24.38 -8.57
N LYS A 37 -25.54 25.45 -7.77
CA LYS A 37 -25.07 26.76 -8.25
C LYS A 37 -23.61 26.76 -8.71
N VAL A 38 -22.75 25.88 -8.16
CA VAL A 38 -21.34 25.71 -8.63
C VAL A 38 -21.29 25.08 -10.02
N GLN A 39 -22.26 24.22 -10.34
CA GLN A 39 -22.37 23.60 -11.65
C GLN A 39 -22.75 24.63 -12.74
N ASP A 40 -23.56 25.63 -12.37
CA ASP A 40 -24.02 26.71 -13.27
C ASP A 40 -23.19 28.00 -13.18
N THR A 41 -22.41 28.18 -12.12
CA THR A 41 -21.60 29.37 -11.86
C THR A 41 -20.24 28.92 -11.34
N ALA A 42 -19.20 29.08 -12.15
CA ALA A 42 -17.83 29.03 -11.67
C ALA A 42 -17.73 29.90 -10.41
N ILE A 43 -17.47 29.29 -9.24
CA ILE A 43 -17.26 30.07 -8.03
C ILE A 43 -15.99 30.89 -8.25
N ALA A 44 -16.12 32.21 -8.20
CA ALA A 44 -15.01 33.16 -8.10
C ALA A 44 -13.85 32.90 -9.09
N GLY A 45 -14.14 32.78 -10.39
CA GLY A 45 -13.11 32.64 -11.42
C GLY A 45 -12.45 31.26 -11.52
N ASP A 46 -12.68 30.35 -10.57
CA ASP A 46 -12.02 29.05 -10.48
C ASP A 46 -12.98 27.87 -10.68
N LYS A 47 -12.75 27.12 -11.75
CA LYS A 47 -13.59 26.00 -12.21
C LYS A 47 -13.37 24.74 -11.36
N ILE A 48 -13.99 24.63 -10.18
CA ILE A 48 -14.11 23.34 -9.46
C ILE A 48 -15.10 22.46 -10.23
N ARG A 49 -14.69 21.23 -10.60
CA ARG A 49 -15.52 20.33 -11.40
C ARG A 49 -16.40 19.45 -10.51
N VAL A 50 -17.72 19.59 -10.67
CA VAL A 50 -18.69 18.69 -10.05
C VAL A 50 -19.09 17.61 -11.05
N VAL A 51 -18.84 16.35 -10.70
CA VAL A 51 -19.13 15.17 -11.50
C VAL A 51 -20.25 14.38 -10.82
N GLU A 52 -21.34 14.11 -11.52
CA GLU A 52 -22.39 13.24 -10.99
C GLU A 52 -21.95 11.77 -11.10
N LEU A 53 -22.11 11.01 -10.01
CA LEU A 53 -21.84 9.58 -10.01
C LEU A 53 -23.02 8.86 -10.67
N ASP A 54 -22.80 8.42 -11.90
CA ASP A 54 -23.70 7.57 -12.68
C ASP A 54 -22.98 6.28 -13.13
N GLY A 55 -23.72 5.35 -13.74
CA GLY A 55 -23.16 4.08 -14.21
C GLY A 55 -22.07 4.22 -15.28
N ARG A 56 -22.01 5.37 -15.98
CA ARG A 56 -20.98 5.65 -16.99
C ARG A 56 -19.68 6.08 -16.32
N THR A 57 -19.76 6.97 -15.34
CA THR A 57 -18.62 7.51 -14.59
C THR A 57 -18.01 6.47 -13.65
N ALA A 58 -18.84 5.63 -13.02
CA ALA A 58 -18.38 4.52 -12.19
C ALA A 58 -17.48 3.54 -12.97
N GLY A 59 -17.83 3.24 -14.23
CA GLY A 59 -17.04 2.34 -15.09
C GLY A 59 -15.64 2.85 -15.44
N TYR A 60 -15.43 4.17 -15.46
CA TYR A 60 -14.09 4.76 -15.65
C TYR A 60 -13.26 4.71 -14.37
N LEU A 61 -13.88 4.90 -13.21
CA LEU A 61 -13.19 4.89 -11.91
C LEU A 61 -12.85 3.47 -11.42
N SER A 62 -13.60 2.45 -11.84
CA SER A 62 -13.26 1.04 -11.59
C SER A 62 -12.13 0.51 -12.49
N ARG A 63 -11.71 1.26 -13.51
CA ARG A 63 -10.72 0.84 -14.53
C ARG A 63 -9.30 1.30 -14.29
N SER A 64 -9.00 1.96 -13.17
CA SER A 64 -7.61 2.11 -12.73
C SER A 64 -7.08 0.73 -12.39
N SER A 65 -6.55 0.03 -13.40
CA SER A 65 -5.83 -1.23 -13.24
C SER A 65 -4.69 -0.96 -12.27
N VAL A 66 -4.84 -1.43 -11.04
CA VAL A 66 -3.74 -1.40 -10.07
C VAL A 66 -2.62 -2.22 -10.71
N ASP A 67 -1.51 -1.55 -11.01
CA ASP A 67 -0.33 -2.19 -11.58
C ASP A 67 0.06 -3.39 -10.71
N SER A 68 -0.08 -4.59 -11.27
CA SER A 68 0.18 -5.82 -10.53
C SER A 68 1.65 -6.22 -10.67
N PHE A 69 2.21 -6.86 -9.64
CA PHE A 69 3.59 -7.35 -9.69
C PHE A 69 3.76 -8.34 -10.85
N ALA A 70 2.81 -9.26 -11.02
CA ALA A 70 2.84 -10.24 -12.09
C ALA A 70 2.84 -9.59 -13.49
N SER A 71 2.03 -8.55 -13.71
CA SER A 71 1.91 -7.93 -15.03
C SER A 71 3.06 -6.99 -15.37
N VAL A 72 3.60 -6.26 -14.40
CA VAL A 72 4.63 -5.23 -14.65
C VAL A 72 6.05 -5.77 -14.48
N LEU A 73 6.28 -6.60 -13.46
CA LEU A 73 7.60 -7.14 -13.14
C LEU A 73 7.81 -8.55 -13.69
N GLY A 74 6.72 -9.29 -13.92
CA GLY A 74 6.75 -10.67 -14.39
C GLY A 74 7.17 -11.67 -13.30
N ASP A 75 6.73 -12.92 -13.45
CA ASP A 75 7.39 -14.03 -12.74
C ASP A 75 8.54 -14.55 -13.60
N VAL A 76 9.73 -14.59 -13.03
CA VAL A 76 10.96 -14.92 -13.75
C VAL A 76 11.18 -16.42 -13.56
N PRO A 77 11.48 -17.20 -14.63
CA PRO A 77 11.78 -18.61 -14.48
C PRO A 77 12.99 -18.78 -13.55
N GLN A 78 13.07 -19.93 -12.87
CA GLN A 78 14.24 -20.23 -12.04
C GLN A 78 15.49 -20.18 -12.92
N GLN A 79 16.35 -19.20 -12.64
CA GLN A 79 17.62 -19.06 -13.32
C GLN A 79 18.65 -19.97 -12.68
N ASP A 80 19.57 -20.48 -13.49
CA ASP A 80 20.75 -21.17 -12.98
C ASP A 80 21.48 -20.27 -11.99
N PHE A 81 21.74 -20.81 -10.81
CA PHE A 81 22.53 -20.13 -9.80
C PHE A 81 23.99 -20.00 -10.28
N ARG A 82 24.39 -18.77 -10.60
CA ARG A 82 25.73 -18.42 -11.07
C ARG A 82 26.42 -17.54 -10.03
N VAL A 83 27.67 -17.84 -9.75
CA VAL A 83 28.49 -17.06 -8.80
C VAL A 83 28.93 -15.75 -9.45
N GLY A 84 29.11 -14.72 -8.62
CA GLY A 84 29.50 -13.38 -9.07
C GLY A 84 30.64 -12.77 -8.26
N PRO A 85 31.20 -11.64 -8.72
CA PRO A 85 32.23 -10.91 -7.98
C PRO A 85 31.80 -10.60 -6.54
N GLY A 86 32.71 -10.77 -5.58
CA GLY A 86 32.47 -10.56 -4.16
C GLY A 86 31.88 -11.75 -3.39
N ASP A 87 31.43 -12.81 -4.08
CA ASP A 87 31.06 -14.06 -3.41
C ASP A 87 32.30 -14.76 -2.85
N SER A 88 32.11 -15.54 -1.78
CA SER A 88 33.16 -16.42 -1.27
C SER A 88 32.80 -17.89 -1.45
N LEU A 89 33.77 -18.67 -1.89
CA LEU A 89 33.62 -20.09 -2.20
C LEU A 89 34.49 -20.92 -1.25
N SER A 90 33.94 -22.01 -0.74
CA SER A 90 34.69 -23.04 -0.04
C SER A 90 35.00 -24.17 -1.02
N ILE A 91 36.27 -24.53 -1.13
CA ILE A 91 36.75 -25.51 -2.10
C ILE A 91 37.46 -26.62 -1.35
N SER A 92 36.91 -27.82 -1.42
CA SER A 92 37.48 -29.04 -0.83
C SER A 92 37.99 -29.95 -1.93
N ILE A 93 39.24 -30.36 -1.82
CA ILE A 93 39.89 -31.28 -2.76
C ILE A 93 40.17 -32.59 -2.04
N PHE A 94 39.71 -33.68 -2.62
CA PHE A 94 39.97 -35.04 -2.18
C PHE A 94 40.88 -35.72 -3.20
N GLU A 95 41.91 -36.39 -2.72
CA GLU A 95 42.85 -37.12 -3.57
C GLU A 95 42.78 -38.62 -3.25
N ALA A 96 42.77 -39.45 -4.30
CA ALA A 96 42.90 -40.88 -4.15
C ALA A 96 44.38 -41.24 -3.94
N PRO A 97 44.69 -42.18 -3.03
CA PRO A 97 46.06 -42.65 -2.89
C PRO A 97 46.60 -43.21 -4.22
N PRO A 98 47.90 -43.00 -4.54
CA PRO A 98 48.52 -43.56 -5.74
C PRO A 98 48.27 -45.06 -5.87
N ALA A 99 47.94 -45.52 -7.07
CA ALA A 99 47.84 -46.95 -7.33
C ALA A 99 49.21 -47.60 -7.13
N LEU A 100 49.36 -48.43 -6.10
CA LEU A 100 50.60 -49.14 -5.83
C LEU A 100 50.69 -50.36 -6.77
N LEU A 101 51.52 -50.26 -7.81
CA LEU A 101 51.79 -51.35 -8.76
C LEU A 101 52.42 -52.60 -8.11
N PHE A 102 53.11 -52.40 -6.98
CA PHE A 102 53.71 -53.44 -6.13
C PHE A 102 53.37 -53.20 -4.66
N GLY A 103 52.11 -52.87 -4.37
CA GLY A 103 51.66 -52.82 -2.98
C GLY A 103 51.83 -54.19 -2.31
N PRO A 104 52.08 -54.27 -0.99
CA PRO A 104 52.08 -55.54 -0.28
C PRO A 104 50.83 -56.32 -0.69
N SER A 105 51.00 -57.58 -1.10
CA SER A 105 49.86 -58.44 -1.43
C SER A 105 48.83 -58.37 -0.28
N ALA A 106 47.55 -58.59 -0.57
CA ALA A 106 46.50 -58.55 0.46
C ALA A 106 46.86 -59.37 1.72
N ALA A 107 47.70 -60.41 1.57
CA ALA A 107 48.27 -61.20 2.67
C ALA A 107 49.30 -60.44 3.53
N VAL A 108 50.20 -59.66 2.93
CA VAL A 108 51.17 -58.82 3.65
C VAL A 108 50.49 -57.58 4.25
N ALA A 109 49.44 -57.07 3.60
CA ALA A 109 48.58 -56.02 4.14
C ALA A 109 47.77 -56.48 5.37
N ALA A 110 47.20 -57.68 5.33
CA ALA A 110 46.53 -58.27 6.49
C ALA A 110 47.51 -58.52 7.66
N GLY A 111 48.74 -58.94 7.36
CA GLY A 111 49.77 -59.24 8.36
C GLY A 111 50.33 -58.02 9.11
N ALA A 112 50.39 -56.84 8.49
CA ALA A 112 50.84 -55.62 9.16
C ALA A 112 49.69 -54.80 9.80
N ALA A 113 48.44 -54.92 9.30
CA ALA A 113 47.26 -54.39 10.00
C ALA A 113 47.03 -55.12 11.35
N ALA A 114 47.28 -56.42 11.40
CA ALA A 114 47.25 -57.22 12.64
C ALA A 114 48.36 -56.85 13.65
N ARG A 115 49.40 -56.14 13.21
CA ARG A 115 50.50 -55.62 14.05
C ARG A 115 50.40 -54.12 14.33
N GLY A 116 49.25 -53.50 14.03
CA GLY A 116 49.03 -52.07 14.25
C GLY A 116 49.71 -51.15 13.24
N GLY A 117 50.24 -51.66 12.12
CA GLY A 117 50.77 -50.86 11.02
C GLY A 117 49.69 -50.52 9.99
N SER A 118 49.54 -49.24 9.64
CA SER A 118 48.59 -48.80 8.59
C SER A 118 49.15 -49.05 7.18
N ILE A 119 48.37 -49.65 6.28
CA ILE A 119 48.85 -50.06 4.93
C ILE A 119 47.99 -49.49 3.80
N ALA A 120 46.95 -48.71 4.12
CA ALA A 120 46.31 -47.85 3.14
C ALA A 120 46.65 -46.40 3.51
N PRO A 121 47.19 -45.58 2.58
CA PRO A 121 47.20 -44.15 2.81
C PRO A 121 45.74 -43.69 2.90
N PRO A 122 45.33 -43.01 3.98
CA PRO A 122 43.99 -42.44 4.04
C PRO A 122 43.81 -41.45 2.89
N SER A 123 42.63 -41.42 2.27
CA SER A 123 42.27 -40.37 1.31
C SER A 123 42.49 -39.01 1.96
N THR A 124 43.35 -38.19 1.37
CA THR A 124 43.70 -36.89 1.92
C THR A 124 42.64 -35.88 1.52
N THR A 125 42.05 -35.22 2.51
CA THR A 125 41.11 -34.12 2.29
C THR A 125 41.81 -32.82 2.61
N THR A 126 41.92 -31.93 1.63
CA THR A 126 42.44 -30.58 1.83
C THR A 126 41.31 -29.59 1.59
N SER A 127 40.88 -28.90 2.64
CA SER A 127 39.94 -27.78 2.55
C SER A 127 40.72 -26.48 2.46
N LEU A 128 40.47 -25.69 1.43
CA LEU A 128 41.05 -24.37 1.27
C LEU A 128 40.25 -23.35 2.10
N PRO A 129 40.90 -22.34 2.71
CA PRO A 129 40.18 -21.21 3.28
C PRO A 129 39.22 -20.60 2.26
N PRO A 130 38.09 -19.98 2.69
CA PRO A 130 37.16 -19.37 1.76
C PRO A 130 37.84 -18.38 0.81
N VAL A 131 37.69 -18.61 -0.49
CA VAL A 131 38.30 -17.79 -1.54
C VAL A 131 37.26 -16.82 -2.09
N VAL A 132 37.58 -15.53 -2.10
CA VAL A 132 36.71 -14.48 -2.62
C VAL A 132 36.91 -14.33 -4.13
N ILE A 133 35.82 -14.20 -4.88
CA ILE A 133 35.84 -13.89 -6.30
C ILE A 133 36.20 -12.42 -6.48
N ASP A 134 37.27 -12.14 -7.22
CA ASP A 134 37.74 -10.78 -7.45
C ASP A 134 36.81 -9.98 -8.41
N GLN A 135 37.09 -8.69 -8.59
CA GLN A 135 36.31 -7.81 -9.48
C GLN A 135 36.36 -8.24 -10.95
N SER A 136 37.42 -8.92 -11.38
CA SER A 136 37.53 -9.49 -12.73
C SER A 136 36.74 -10.80 -12.88
N GLY A 137 36.16 -11.30 -11.79
CA GLY A 137 35.40 -12.54 -11.75
C GLY A 137 36.27 -13.79 -11.63
N GLN A 138 37.52 -13.65 -11.20
CA GLN A 138 38.48 -14.74 -11.10
C GLN A 138 38.74 -15.15 -9.65
N ILE A 139 39.18 -16.40 -9.48
CA ILE A 139 39.71 -16.93 -8.21
C ILE A 139 41.12 -17.47 -8.44
N THR A 140 42.00 -17.30 -7.45
CA THR A 140 43.36 -17.84 -7.51
C THR A 140 43.49 -18.98 -6.52
N LEU A 141 43.88 -20.15 -7.02
CA LEU A 141 44.01 -21.37 -6.24
C LEU A 141 45.44 -21.91 -6.31
N PRO A 142 46.02 -22.39 -5.21
CA PRO A 142 47.31 -23.08 -5.24
C PRO A 142 47.29 -24.25 -6.23
N PHE A 143 48.38 -24.45 -6.96
CA PHE A 143 48.57 -25.49 -7.99
C PHE A 143 47.65 -25.41 -9.22
N VAL A 144 46.46 -24.80 -9.13
CA VAL A 144 45.50 -24.63 -10.24
C VAL A 144 45.73 -23.32 -11.00
N GLY A 145 46.21 -22.29 -10.29
CA GLY A 145 46.36 -20.92 -10.82
C GLY A 145 45.05 -20.16 -10.83
N THR A 146 44.95 -19.16 -11.72
CA THR A 146 43.78 -18.29 -11.82
C THR A 146 42.70 -18.90 -12.70
N VAL A 147 41.46 -18.96 -12.21
CA VAL A 147 40.29 -19.56 -12.87
C VAL A 147 39.16 -18.54 -12.94
N GLN A 148 38.49 -18.43 -14.09
CA GLN A 148 37.28 -17.64 -14.25
C GLN A 148 36.12 -18.32 -13.51
N ALA A 149 35.58 -17.66 -12.48
CA ALA A 149 34.48 -18.17 -11.67
C ALA A 149 33.16 -17.44 -11.96
N ALA A 150 33.21 -16.12 -12.14
CA ALA A 150 32.00 -15.32 -12.34
C ALA A 150 31.20 -15.77 -13.57
N GLY A 151 29.89 -15.89 -13.41
CA GLY A 151 28.98 -16.37 -14.45
C GLY A 151 28.94 -17.89 -14.61
N GLN A 152 29.77 -18.65 -13.90
CA GLN A 152 29.70 -20.12 -13.89
C GLN A 152 28.77 -20.63 -12.79
N THR A 153 28.19 -21.80 -13.01
CA THR A 153 27.55 -22.57 -11.92
C THR A 153 28.61 -23.24 -11.06
N LEU A 154 28.25 -23.63 -9.83
CA LEU A 154 29.16 -24.36 -8.93
C LEU A 154 29.67 -25.67 -9.58
N SER A 155 28.80 -26.37 -10.33
CA SER A 155 29.15 -27.59 -11.06
C SER A 155 30.14 -27.35 -12.20
N GLN A 156 29.97 -26.27 -12.97
CA GLN A 156 30.89 -25.87 -14.03
C GLN A 156 32.28 -25.53 -13.48
N LEU A 157 32.31 -24.82 -12.35
CA LEU A 157 33.55 -24.46 -11.67
C LEU A 157 34.27 -25.70 -11.13
N GLN A 158 33.52 -26.66 -10.56
CA GLN A 158 34.04 -27.95 -10.12
C GLN A 158 34.72 -28.71 -11.26
N THR A 159 34.06 -28.82 -12.42
CA THR A 159 34.64 -29.48 -13.61
C THR A 159 35.90 -28.76 -14.08
N THR A 160 35.89 -27.43 -14.09
CA THR A 160 37.04 -26.61 -14.51
C THR A 160 38.25 -26.80 -13.59
N ILE A 161 38.05 -26.77 -12.28
CA ILE A 161 39.11 -26.98 -11.29
C ILE A 161 39.66 -28.41 -11.39
N ARG A 162 38.78 -29.42 -11.49
CA ARG A 162 39.18 -30.83 -11.64
C ARG A 162 40.04 -31.03 -12.88
N ALA A 163 39.65 -30.44 -14.02
CA ALA A 163 40.41 -30.53 -15.26
C ALA A 163 41.81 -29.92 -15.13
N ARG A 164 41.95 -28.81 -14.41
CA ARG A 164 43.25 -28.15 -14.19
C ARG A 164 44.16 -28.83 -13.15
N LEU A 165 43.59 -29.66 -12.27
CA LEU A 165 44.33 -30.50 -11.34
C LEU A 165 44.81 -31.81 -11.99
N LYS A 166 44.31 -32.16 -13.19
CA LYS A 166 44.73 -33.36 -13.91
C LYS A 166 46.23 -33.30 -14.21
N GLY A 167 46.96 -34.33 -13.81
CA GLY A 167 48.42 -34.40 -13.94
C GLY A 167 49.21 -33.69 -12.82
N LYS A 168 48.52 -33.02 -11.89
CA LYS A 168 49.10 -32.43 -10.67
C LYS A 168 48.70 -33.16 -9.39
N ALA A 169 47.53 -33.80 -9.40
CA ALA A 169 47.02 -34.65 -8.33
C ALA A 169 46.52 -35.98 -8.91
N ASN A 170 46.54 -37.04 -8.09
CA ASN A 170 46.08 -38.38 -8.47
C ASN A 170 44.56 -38.54 -8.27
N ASP A 171 43.82 -38.71 -9.37
CA ASP A 171 42.35 -38.74 -9.42
C ASP A 171 41.67 -37.72 -8.48
N PRO A 172 41.87 -36.41 -8.70
CA PRO A 172 41.31 -35.39 -7.84
C PRO A 172 39.78 -35.36 -7.95
N GLN A 173 39.12 -35.35 -6.79
CA GLN A 173 37.71 -34.96 -6.66
C GLN A 173 37.63 -33.58 -6.03
N VAL A 174 36.88 -32.70 -6.66
CA VAL A 174 36.70 -31.32 -6.19
C VAL A 174 35.26 -31.17 -5.74
N LEU A 175 35.04 -30.52 -4.61
CA LEU A 175 33.73 -30.05 -4.17
C LEU A 175 33.80 -28.54 -4.00
N VAL A 176 32.90 -27.82 -4.66
CA VAL A 176 32.76 -26.37 -4.54
C VAL A 176 31.42 -26.08 -3.88
N SER A 177 31.46 -25.39 -2.74
CA SER A 177 30.27 -24.87 -2.08
C SER A 177 30.38 -23.36 -1.90
N GLN A 178 29.23 -22.69 -1.84
CA GLN A 178 29.20 -21.26 -1.57
C GLN A 178 29.32 -21.02 -0.06
N ALA A 179 30.31 -20.22 0.34
CA ALA A 179 30.51 -19.83 1.73
C ALA A 179 29.79 -18.51 2.06
N SER A 180 29.79 -17.55 1.14
CA SER A 180 29.04 -16.30 1.25
C SER A 180 28.50 -15.87 -0.10
N ASN A 181 27.28 -15.33 -0.10
CA ASN A 181 26.60 -14.79 -1.27
C ASN A 181 26.39 -13.29 -1.08
N VAL A 182 27.15 -12.50 -1.84
CA VAL A 182 27.09 -11.03 -1.81
C VAL A 182 26.58 -10.52 -3.15
N SER A 183 26.93 -11.20 -4.24
CA SER A 183 26.60 -10.78 -5.61
C SER A 183 25.11 -10.90 -5.93
N ARG A 184 24.40 -11.82 -5.27
CA ARG A 184 22.97 -12.09 -5.50
C ARG A 184 22.19 -11.87 -4.22
N THR A 185 21.96 -10.61 -3.89
CA THR A 185 21.18 -10.21 -2.72
C THR A 185 19.97 -9.35 -3.12
N VAL A 186 18.93 -9.42 -2.31
CA VAL A 186 17.78 -8.52 -2.32
C VAL A 186 17.88 -7.63 -1.08
N THR A 187 17.51 -6.37 -1.22
CA THR A 187 17.38 -5.49 -0.06
C THR A 187 15.94 -5.48 0.41
N LEU A 188 15.74 -5.80 1.68
CA LEU A 188 14.45 -5.69 2.35
C LEU A 188 14.48 -4.51 3.31
N LEU A 189 13.55 -3.58 3.12
CA LEU A 189 13.37 -2.38 3.91
C LEU A 189 12.00 -2.43 4.62
N GLY A 190 11.96 -2.10 5.90
CA GLY A 190 10.72 -2.01 6.65
C GLY A 190 10.67 -0.72 7.46
N GLU A 191 9.51 -0.07 7.50
CA GLU A 191 9.35 1.21 8.22
C GLU A 191 9.61 1.09 9.73
N THR A 192 9.21 -0.04 10.33
CA THR A 192 9.38 -0.32 11.77
C THR A 192 10.21 -1.56 12.06
N GLY A 193 10.67 -2.25 11.01
CA GLY A 193 11.34 -3.54 11.07
C GLY A 193 12.84 -3.47 10.79
N ALA A 194 13.48 -4.64 10.73
CA ALA A 194 14.89 -4.73 10.39
C ALA A 194 15.13 -4.47 8.89
N ASN A 195 16.11 -3.62 8.55
CA ASN A 195 16.57 -3.45 7.17
C ASN A 195 17.69 -4.46 6.91
N ILE A 196 17.43 -5.45 6.06
CA ILE A 196 18.36 -6.56 5.83
C ILE A 196 18.68 -6.72 4.35
N ARG A 197 19.89 -7.22 4.06
CA ARG A 197 20.22 -7.77 2.75
C ARG A 197 20.09 -9.27 2.82
N ALA A 198 19.11 -9.81 2.10
CA ALA A 198 18.85 -11.25 2.07
C ALA A 198 19.54 -11.88 0.84
N PRO A 199 20.40 -12.89 1.01
CA PRO A 199 20.99 -13.60 -0.12
C PRO A 199 19.94 -14.44 -0.84
N LEU A 200 20.01 -14.45 -2.17
CA LEU A 200 19.18 -15.30 -3.01
C LEU A 200 19.86 -16.65 -3.22
N SER A 201 19.18 -17.75 -2.91
CA SER A 201 19.69 -19.10 -3.10
C SER A 201 19.22 -19.69 -4.45
N PRO A 202 19.71 -20.89 -4.83
CA PRO A 202 19.18 -21.63 -5.98
C PRO A 202 17.67 -21.95 -5.87
N HIS A 203 17.08 -21.85 -4.67
CA HIS A 203 15.63 -22.02 -4.47
C HIS A 203 14.82 -20.88 -5.12
N GLY A 204 15.43 -19.72 -5.35
CA GLY A 204 14.78 -18.57 -5.96
C GLY A 204 13.67 -18.00 -5.09
N GLU A 205 14.04 -17.22 -4.10
CA GLU A 205 13.14 -16.66 -3.11
C GLU A 205 12.07 -15.77 -3.77
N ARG A 206 10.84 -15.90 -3.30
CA ARG A 206 9.71 -15.03 -3.66
C ARG A 206 9.55 -13.93 -2.61
N ILE A 207 8.66 -12.97 -2.90
CA ILE A 207 8.37 -11.84 -2.01
C ILE A 207 8.04 -12.31 -0.59
N LEU A 208 7.10 -13.25 -0.47
CA LEU A 208 6.67 -13.73 0.84
C LEU A 208 7.77 -14.49 1.60
N ASP A 209 8.67 -15.18 0.89
CA ASP A 209 9.81 -15.88 1.52
C ASP A 209 10.76 -14.87 2.17
N ILE A 210 11.07 -13.79 1.45
CA ILE A 210 11.94 -12.72 1.95
C ILE A 210 11.28 -11.96 3.09
N LEU A 211 9.98 -11.64 2.99
CA LEU A 211 9.24 -11.00 4.08
C LEU A 211 9.18 -11.87 5.33
N ALA A 212 9.04 -13.19 5.19
CA ALA A 212 9.06 -14.13 6.31
C ALA A 212 10.46 -14.31 6.92
N SER A 213 11.51 -14.16 6.12
CA SER A 213 12.90 -14.29 6.59
C SER A 213 13.37 -13.13 7.47
N GLY A 214 12.71 -11.97 7.39
CA GLY A 214 13.04 -10.78 8.16
C GLY A 214 11.98 -10.42 9.20
N ASP A 215 12.39 -9.79 10.29
CA ASP A 215 11.48 -9.17 11.28
C ASP A 215 10.95 -7.82 10.77
N THR A 216 10.41 -7.82 9.54
CA THR A 216 10.09 -6.58 8.81
C THR A 216 8.64 -6.17 8.92
N LEU A 217 7.75 -7.13 9.16
CA LEU A 217 6.31 -6.94 9.27
C LEU A 217 5.87 -6.87 10.74
N LYS A 218 6.17 -5.75 11.41
CA LYS A 218 5.67 -5.51 12.79
C LYS A 218 4.25 -4.97 12.84
N GLN A 219 3.72 -4.56 11.68
CA GLN A 219 2.43 -3.90 11.57
C GLN A 219 1.38 -4.84 10.99
N SER A 220 0.12 -4.42 11.08
CA SER A 220 -0.99 -5.18 10.54
C SER A 220 -0.86 -5.35 9.02
N VAL A 221 -1.04 -6.58 8.54
CA VAL A 221 -1.05 -6.94 7.12
C VAL A 221 -2.02 -6.04 6.33
N ASP A 222 -3.17 -5.74 6.92
CA ASP A 222 -4.21 -4.94 6.28
C ASP A 222 -3.87 -3.45 6.17
N LYS A 223 -2.77 -2.98 6.78
CA LYS A 223 -2.28 -1.60 6.69
C LYS A 223 -0.89 -1.50 6.07
N THR A 224 -0.42 -2.59 5.46
CA THR A 224 0.91 -2.67 4.87
C THR A 224 0.82 -2.72 3.36
N THR A 225 1.58 -1.84 2.70
CA THR A 225 1.79 -1.86 1.25
C THR A 225 3.21 -2.33 0.97
N ILE A 226 3.35 -3.32 0.09
CA ILE A 226 4.66 -3.76 -0.42
C ILE A 226 4.98 -2.97 -1.67
N GLN A 227 6.17 -2.39 -1.71
CA GLN A 227 6.72 -1.72 -2.88
C GLN A 227 7.98 -2.48 -3.34
N ILE A 228 8.10 -2.70 -4.64
CA ILE A 228 9.25 -3.36 -5.24
C ILE A 228 9.86 -2.41 -6.26
N ALA A 229 11.13 -2.10 -6.09
CA ALA A 229 11.94 -1.42 -7.10
C ALA A 229 12.86 -2.45 -7.79
N ARG A 230 12.75 -2.53 -9.11
CA ARG A 230 13.55 -3.41 -9.98
C ARG A 230 14.05 -2.57 -11.16
N GLY A 231 15.33 -2.20 -11.14
CA GLY A 231 15.89 -1.25 -12.10
C GLY A 231 15.11 0.07 -12.06
N ASP A 232 14.59 0.50 -13.21
CA ASP A 232 13.82 1.75 -13.33
C ASP A 232 12.32 1.60 -13.05
N ARG A 233 11.85 0.39 -12.71
CA ARG A 233 10.44 0.11 -12.44
C ARG A 233 10.18 0.07 -10.95
N VAL A 234 9.15 0.78 -10.51
CA VAL A 234 8.66 0.77 -9.13
C VAL A 234 7.18 0.43 -9.14
N VAL A 235 6.79 -0.62 -8.43
CA VAL A 235 5.40 -1.08 -8.35
C VAL A 235 5.06 -1.29 -6.89
N ALA A 236 3.82 -0.97 -6.49
CA ALA A 236 3.36 -1.15 -5.13
C ALA A 236 1.98 -1.82 -5.10
N MET A 237 1.76 -2.70 -4.12
CA MET A 237 0.44 -3.27 -3.86
C MET A 237 0.23 -3.60 -2.38
N PRO A 238 -1.02 -3.70 -1.92
CA PRO A 238 -1.34 -4.13 -0.56
C PRO A 238 -0.81 -5.54 -0.28
N LEU A 239 -0.20 -5.75 0.89
CA LEU A 239 0.32 -7.07 1.28
C LEU A 239 -0.79 -8.14 1.28
N SER A 240 -2.00 -7.78 1.71
CA SER A 240 -3.17 -8.66 1.68
C SER A 240 -3.48 -9.18 0.27
N ALA A 241 -3.30 -8.37 -0.77
CA ALA A 241 -3.50 -8.77 -2.16
C ALA A 241 -2.42 -9.76 -2.65
N VAL A 242 -1.17 -9.60 -2.20
CA VAL A 242 -0.08 -10.54 -2.47
C VAL A 242 -0.37 -11.91 -1.85
N ILE A 243 -0.84 -11.91 -0.61
CA ILE A 243 -1.18 -13.13 0.14
C ILE A 243 -2.40 -13.83 -0.48
N ALA A 244 -3.42 -13.06 -0.87
CA ALA A 244 -4.65 -13.61 -1.43
C ALA A 244 -4.46 -14.19 -2.84
N ASN A 245 -3.53 -13.66 -3.64
CA ASN A 245 -3.28 -14.12 -5.00
C ASN A 245 -1.83 -14.58 -5.21
N PRO A 246 -1.58 -15.90 -5.27
CA PRO A 246 -0.24 -16.45 -5.47
C PRO A 246 0.50 -15.95 -6.71
N ALA A 247 -0.22 -15.54 -7.76
CA ALA A 247 0.40 -14.98 -8.96
C ALA A 247 1.17 -13.69 -8.67
N GLN A 248 0.78 -12.93 -7.64
CA GLN A 248 1.45 -11.70 -7.22
C GLN A 248 2.69 -11.96 -6.36
N ASN A 249 2.86 -13.16 -5.81
CA ASN A 249 4.05 -13.54 -5.07
C ASN A 249 5.21 -13.89 -6.03
N ILE A 250 5.63 -12.94 -6.86
CA ILE A 250 6.66 -13.14 -7.89
C ILE A 250 8.03 -13.48 -7.29
N ARG A 251 8.88 -14.12 -8.10
CA ARG A 251 10.27 -14.37 -7.75
C ARG A 251 11.11 -13.09 -7.79
N LEU A 252 12.01 -12.96 -6.81
CA LEU A 252 12.90 -11.81 -6.68
C LEU A 252 14.19 -12.02 -7.47
N GLN A 253 14.77 -10.91 -7.91
CA GLN A 253 16.02 -10.86 -8.67
C GLN A 253 17.12 -10.15 -7.87
N PRO A 254 18.41 -10.45 -8.15
CA PRO A 254 19.52 -9.69 -7.59
C PRO A 254 19.34 -8.19 -7.81
N GLY A 255 19.48 -7.41 -6.74
CA GLY A 255 19.35 -5.95 -6.78
C GLY A 255 17.92 -5.43 -6.62
N ASP A 256 16.90 -6.30 -6.52
CA ASP A 256 15.56 -5.86 -6.14
C ASP A 256 15.59 -5.21 -4.75
N VAL A 257 14.79 -4.16 -4.59
CA VAL A 257 14.55 -3.51 -3.29
C VAL A 257 13.08 -3.69 -2.94
N VAL A 258 12.82 -4.52 -1.94
CA VAL A 258 11.48 -4.76 -1.39
C VAL A 258 11.31 -3.85 -0.19
N THR A 259 10.27 -3.02 -0.18
CA THR A 259 9.97 -2.10 0.92
C THR A 259 8.58 -2.38 1.45
N ALA A 260 8.47 -2.67 2.75
CA ALA A 260 7.22 -2.75 3.48
C ALA A 260 6.90 -1.38 4.10
N LEU A 261 5.86 -0.74 3.59
CA LEU A 261 5.42 0.60 3.99
C LEU A 261 4.17 0.52 4.86
N PHE A 262 4.17 1.24 5.99
CA PHE A 262 2.96 1.46 6.76
C PHE A 262 2.14 2.54 6.09
N GLN A 263 0.93 2.20 5.68
CA GLN A 263 0.02 3.18 5.09
C GLN A 263 -1.34 3.07 5.77
N PRO A 264 -1.53 3.74 6.93
CA PRO A 264 -2.83 3.82 7.56
C PRO A 264 -3.68 4.84 6.79
N TYR A 265 -4.25 4.43 5.67
CA TYR A 265 -5.12 5.30 4.89
C TYR A 265 -6.29 5.81 5.72
N SER A 266 -6.72 7.04 5.48
CA SER A 266 -7.87 7.62 6.17
C SER A 266 -8.78 8.40 5.23
N PHE A 267 -10.05 8.52 5.60
CA PHE A 267 -10.98 9.44 4.98
C PHE A 267 -11.63 10.30 6.06
N THR A 268 -12.12 11.48 5.69
CA THR A 268 -12.83 12.36 6.63
C THR A 268 -14.31 12.39 6.29
N ALA A 269 -15.17 12.05 7.24
CA ALA A 269 -16.61 12.21 7.09
C ALA A 269 -17.10 13.47 7.82
N LEU A 270 -17.82 14.33 7.11
CA LEU A 270 -18.32 15.61 7.59
C LEU A 270 -19.79 15.83 7.22
N GLY A 271 -20.42 16.80 7.88
CA GLY A 271 -21.80 17.21 7.62
C GLY A 271 -22.82 16.34 8.36
N SER A 272 -23.95 16.04 7.71
CA SER A 272 -25.09 15.30 8.28
C SER A 272 -24.91 13.78 8.24
N VAL A 273 -23.78 13.30 8.76
CA VAL A 273 -23.54 11.88 9.09
C VAL A 273 -23.80 11.64 10.57
N LYS A 274 -24.04 10.38 10.99
CA LYS A 274 -24.23 10.10 12.42
C LYS A 274 -22.98 10.38 13.25
N GLN A 275 -21.81 10.07 12.72
CA GLN A 275 -20.53 10.31 13.38
C GLN A 275 -19.55 11.00 12.43
N ALA A 276 -19.38 12.31 12.61
CA ALA A 276 -18.38 13.07 11.87
C ALA A 276 -17.00 12.85 12.50
N SER A 277 -16.10 12.22 11.76
CA SER A 277 -14.74 11.92 12.21
C SER A 277 -13.83 11.58 11.03
N GLU A 278 -12.52 11.62 11.28
CA GLU A 278 -11.54 10.95 10.44
C GLU A 278 -11.52 9.45 10.78
N VAL A 279 -11.61 8.60 9.75
CA VAL A 279 -11.72 7.15 9.90
C VAL A 279 -10.62 6.49 9.09
N GLN A 280 -9.81 5.67 9.77
CA GLN A 280 -8.78 4.87 9.12
C GLN A 280 -9.38 3.64 8.43
N PHE A 281 -8.73 3.21 7.35
CA PHE A 281 -9.10 2.01 6.60
C PHE A 281 -7.90 1.24 6.08
N GLU A 282 -8.19 0.09 5.50
CA GLU A 282 -7.25 -0.94 5.07
C GLU A 282 -6.55 -0.53 3.77
N ALA A 283 -5.30 -0.98 3.58
CA ALA A 283 -4.49 -0.75 2.38
C ALA A 283 -5.14 -1.33 1.12
N SER A 284 -6.00 -2.35 1.24
CA SER A 284 -6.82 -2.88 0.15
C SER A 284 -7.90 -1.90 -0.35
N GLY A 285 -8.15 -0.82 0.39
CA GLY A 285 -9.19 0.15 0.10
C GLY A 285 -10.57 -0.28 0.61
N ILE A 286 -11.49 0.68 0.60
CA ILE A 286 -12.91 0.48 0.91
C ILE A 286 -13.79 1.20 -0.10
N THR A 287 -15.05 0.80 -0.16
CA THR A 287 -16.07 1.41 -1.01
C THR A 287 -16.76 2.57 -0.30
N LEU A 288 -17.41 3.47 -1.04
CA LEU A 288 -18.19 4.57 -0.46
C LEU A 288 -19.32 4.05 0.45
N ALA A 289 -19.95 2.94 0.08
CA ALA A 289 -20.95 2.28 0.91
C ALA A 289 -20.37 1.83 2.26
N GLN A 290 -19.19 1.19 2.25
CA GLN A 290 -18.50 0.77 3.47
C GLN A 290 -18.04 1.98 4.31
N ALA A 291 -17.54 3.04 3.67
CA ALA A 291 -17.14 4.27 4.35
C ALA A 291 -18.33 4.94 5.07
N LEU A 292 -19.47 5.07 4.40
CA LEU A 292 -20.70 5.57 5.02
C LEU A 292 -21.18 4.67 6.16
N ALA A 293 -21.07 3.34 6.03
CA ALA A 293 -21.43 2.42 7.08
C ALA A 293 -20.55 2.58 8.34
N ARG A 294 -19.23 2.83 8.18
CA ARG A 294 -18.30 3.05 9.30
C ARG A 294 -18.64 4.29 10.14
N VAL A 295 -19.31 5.28 9.54
CA VAL A 295 -19.73 6.51 10.22
C VAL A 295 -21.21 6.48 10.65
N GLY A 296 -21.83 5.29 10.63
CA GLY A 296 -23.21 5.06 11.05
C GLY A 296 -24.27 5.42 10.00
N GLY A 297 -23.86 5.78 8.79
CA GLY A 297 -24.70 6.23 7.70
C GLY A 297 -25.09 7.71 7.81
N LEU A 298 -26.05 8.10 6.97
CA LEU A 298 -26.63 9.44 6.96
C LEU A 298 -27.49 9.67 8.22
N ASP A 299 -27.48 10.89 8.75
CA ASP A 299 -28.39 11.30 9.81
C ASP A 299 -29.81 11.40 9.24
N ALA A 300 -30.70 10.49 9.63
CA ALA A 300 -32.06 10.41 9.08
C ALA A 300 -32.92 11.67 9.34
N GLN A 301 -32.57 12.50 10.33
CA GLN A 301 -33.31 13.71 10.66
C GLN A 301 -32.76 14.95 9.96
N LYS A 302 -31.47 14.96 9.64
CA LYS A 302 -30.77 16.17 9.15
C LYS A 302 -30.25 16.03 7.72
N ALA A 303 -29.98 14.83 7.24
CA ALA A 303 -29.29 14.62 5.98
C ALA A 303 -30.20 14.86 4.76
N ASP A 304 -29.66 15.56 3.76
CA ASP A 304 -30.19 15.54 2.41
C ASP A 304 -29.67 14.30 1.70
N VAL A 305 -30.54 13.31 1.51
CA VAL A 305 -30.20 12.06 0.80
C VAL A 305 -29.75 12.31 -0.65
N ARG A 306 -30.07 13.46 -1.25
CA ARG A 306 -29.65 13.80 -2.62
C ARG A 306 -28.25 14.41 -2.71
N GLY A 307 -27.64 14.72 -1.58
CA GLY A 307 -26.40 15.47 -1.48
C GLY A 307 -25.32 14.76 -0.69
N VAL A 308 -24.90 13.59 -1.15
CA VAL A 308 -23.66 12.95 -0.71
C VAL A 308 -22.55 13.35 -1.67
N PHE A 309 -21.48 13.96 -1.15
CA PHE A 309 -20.38 14.50 -1.94
C PHE A 309 -19.06 13.85 -1.52
N VAL A 310 -18.22 13.49 -2.49
CA VAL A 310 -16.83 13.06 -2.26
C VAL A 310 -15.90 14.08 -2.90
N PHE A 311 -15.09 14.72 -2.08
CA PHE A 311 -14.06 15.65 -2.52
C PHE A 311 -12.75 14.89 -2.66
N ARG A 312 -12.16 14.96 -3.85
CA ARG A 312 -10.93 14.26 -4.19
C ARG A 312 -10.04 15.10 -5.07
N PHE A 313 -8.72 14.93 -4.92
CA PHE A 313 -7.74 15.42 -5.88
C PHE A 313 -7.40 14.35 -6.91
N GLU A 314 -7.76 14.59 -8.17
CA GLU A 314 -7.57 13.66 -9.29
C GLU A 314 -6.46 14.12 -10.24
N ALA A 315 -5.80 13.18 -10.91
CA ALA A 315 -4.90 13.50 -12.01
C ALA A 315 -5.71 13.94 -13.24
N PRO A 316 -5.32 15.01 -13.96
CA PRO A 316 -6.07 15.47 -15.15
C PRO A 316 -6.30 14.38 -16.21
N ALA A 317 -5.32 13.49 -16.39
CA ALA A 317 -5.39 12.37 -17.32
C ALA A 317 -6.49 11.35 -16.97
N ALA A 318 -6.79 11.15 -15.68
CA ALA A 318 -7.82 10.20 -15.23
C ALA A 318 -9.24 10.63 -15.66
N LEU A 319 -9.43 11.92 -15.95
CA LEU A 319 -10.70 12.48 -16.38
C LEU A 319 -10.79 12.73 -17.89
N GLY A 320 -9.78 12.31 -18.67
CA GLY A 320 -9.70 12.55 -20.11
C GLY A 320 -9.73 14.04 -20.47
N LEU A 321 -9.27 14.90 -19.56
CA LEU A 321 -9.28 16.35 -19.74
C LEU A 321 -7.94 16.81 -20.33
N ASP A 322 -8.00 17.45 -21.50
CA ASP A 322 -6.91 18.31 -21.95
C ASP A 322 -6.68 19.39 -20.88
N ASN A 323 -5.42 19.58 -20.49
CA ASN A 323 -4.94 20.38 -19.33
C ASN A 323 -5.39 21.87 -19.27
N ALA A 324 -6.31 22.32 -20.12
CA ALA A 324 -6.50 23.71 -20.50
C ALA A 324 -7.53 24.51 -19.67
N ALA A 325 -8.32 23.92 -18.76
CA ALA A 325 -9.46 24.65 -18.17
C ALA A 325 -9.76 24.44 -16.67
N VAL A 326 -8.80 23.97 -15.86
CA VAL A 326 -8.98 23.92 -14.39
C VAL A 326 -8.02 24.89 -13.73
N ALA A 327 -8.58 25.72 -12.84
CA ALA A 327 -7.89 26.75 -12.07
C ALA A 327 -6.50 26.30 -11.61
N GLN A 328 -5.48 27.06 -11.97
CA GLN A 328 -4.10 26.78 -11.57
C GLN A 328 -3.93 26.86 -10.04
N ASP A 329 -4.77 27.67 -9.38
CA ASP A 329 -4.66 28.02 -7.95
C ASP A 329 -5.15 26.93 -6.99
N LEU A 330 -5.97 25.98 -7.47
CA LEU A 330 -6.49 24.89 -6.64
C LEU A 330 -5.75 23.56 -6.85
N ARG A 331 -4.64 23.57 -7.59
CA ARG A 331 -3.82 22.37 -7.77
C ARG A 331 -3.05 22.05 -6.49
N ASP A 332 -3.03 20.77 -6.13
CA ASP A 332 -2.12 20.31 -5.08
C ASP A 332 -0.65 20.41 -5.56
N LYS A 333 0.31 20.30 -4.65
CA LYS A 333 1.77 20.27 -4.92
C LYS A 333 2.19 19.22 -5.96
N ARG A 334 1.31 18.24 -6.24
CA ARG A 334 1.46 17.16 -7.23
C ARG A 334 0.77 17.44 -8.58
N GLY A 335 0.23 18.65 -8.79
CA GLY A 335 -0.45 19.04 -10.03
C GLY A 335 -1.85 18.45 -10.23
N ARG A 336 -2.42 17.79 -9.21
CA ARG A 336 -3.76 17.20 -9.21
C ARG A 336 -4.84 18.29 -9.08
N ILE A 337 -6.00 18.06 -9.68
CA ILE A 337 -7.14 18.99 -9.68
C ILE A 337 -8.23 18.55 -8.69
N PRO A 338 -8.93 19.49 -8.03
CA PRO A 338 -10.04 19.15 -7.14
C PRO A 338 -11.27 18.76 -7.95
N VAL A 339 -11.87 17.63 -7.56
CA VAL A 339 -13.07 17.07 -8.17
C VAL A 339 -14.05 16.76 -7.06
N ILE A 340 -15.31 17.13 -7.28
CA ILE A 340 -16.41 16.82 -6.38
C ILE A 340 -17.29 15.80 -7.07
N TYR A 341 -17.32 14.58 -6.55
CA TYR A 341 -18.27 13.56 -6.97
C TYR A 341 -19.56 13.70 -6.18
N LYS A 342 -20.70 13.71 -6.86
CA LYS A 342 -22.02 13.82 -6.22
C LYS A 342 -22.81 12.53 -6.41
N LEU A 343 -23.31 11.96 -5.32
CA LEU A 343 -24.19 10.80 -5.31
C LEU A 343 -25.54 11.16 -4.70
N ASP A 344 -26.61 10.80 -5.41
CA ASP A 344 -28.00 10.96 -4.94
C ASP A 344 -28.53 9.64 -4.40
N MET A 345 -28.52 9.46 -3.07
CA MET A 345 -28.96 8.26 -2.37
C MET A 345 -30.49 8.11 -2.26
N SER A 346 -31.29 9.02 -2.85
CA SER A 346 -32.74 8.84 -2.93
C SER A 346 -33.16 7.73 -3.90
N ARG A 347 -32.24 7.33 -4.79
CA ARG A 347 -32.48 6.32 -5.82
C ARG A 347 -31.84 4.99 -5.44
N PRO A 348 -32.53 3.84 -5.60
CA PRO A 348 -31.97 2.53 -5.25
C PRO A 348 -30.68 2.17 -5.99
N GLU A 349 -30.53 2.59 -7.25
CA GLU A 349 -29.34 2.35 -8.07
C GLU A 349 -28.06 2.94 -7.47
N SER A 350 -28.19 4.02 -6.70
CA SER A 350 -27.05 4.72 -6.10
C SER A 350 -26.35 3.88 -5.04
N LEU A 351 -27.03 2.91 -4.43
CA LEU A 351 -26.39 1.95 -3.52
C LEU A 351 -25.41 1.03 -4.26
N PHE A 352 -25.75 0.60 -5.48
CA PHE A 352 -24.83 -0.19 -6.30
C PHE A 352 -23.63 0.65 -6.75
N LEU A 353 -23.86 1.93 -7.10
CA LEU A 353 -22.77 2.85 -7.41
C LEU A 353 -21.85 3.08 -6.21
N ALA A 354 -22.41 3.23 -5.00
CA ALA A 354 -21.63 3.36 -3.77
C ALA A 354 -20.81 2.11 -3.43
N GLN A 355 -21.26 0.91 -3.83
CA GLN A 355 -20.50 -0.33 -3.68
C GLN A 355 -19.36 -0.49 -4.70
N GLN A 356 -19.41 0.22 -5.82
CA GLN A 356 -18.37 0.16 -6.86
C GLN A 356 -17.37 1.32 -6.76
N PHE A 357 -17.77 2.42 -6.12
CA PHE A 357 -16.92 3.59 -5.94
C PHE A 357 -15.90 3.35 -4.82
N ALA A 358 -14.63 3.21 -5.19
CA ALA A 358 -13.52 3.10 -4.24
C ALA A 358 -13.19 4.46 -3.61
N VAL A 359 -13.05 4.49 -2.28
CA VAL A 359 -12.57 5.63 -1.50
C VAL A 359 -11.05 5.60 -1.46
N HIS A 360 -10.43 6.76 -1.68
CA HIS A 360 -8.98 6.95 -1.67
C HIS A 360 -8.51 7.61 -0.38
N ASP A 361 -7.22 7.48 -0.11
CA ASP A 361 -6.58 8.18 1.01
C ASP A 361 -6.84 9.69 0.94
N ARG A 362 -7.29 10.25 2.07
CA ARG A 362 -7.66 11.65 2.28
C ARG A 362 -8.86 12.14 1.49
N ASP A 363 -9.71 11.25 1.00
CA ASP A 363 -11.02 11.64 0.50
C ASP A 363 -11.84 12.29 1.64
N VAL A 364 -12.58 13.35 1.29
CA VAL A 364 -13.55 13.96 2.21
C VAL A 364 -14.95 13.61 1.74
N ILE A 365 -15.68 12.87 2.57
CA ILE A 365 -17.07 12.52 2.35
C ILE A 365 -17.92 13.52 3.12
N TYR A 366 -18.69 14.33 2.40
CA TYR A 366 -19.55 15.34 2.97
C TYR A 366 -21.02 15.02 2.66
N VAL A 367 -21.84 14.95 3.71
CA VAL A 367 -23.30 14.82 3.55
C VAL A 367 -23.93 16.17 3.83
N SER A 368 -24.60 16.73 2.83
CA SER A 368 -25.29 18.01 3.01
C SER A 368 -26.53 17.88 3.89
N GLN A 369 -26.89 18.99 4.52
CA GLN A 369 -28.08 19.06 5.36
C GLN A 369 -29.34 19.28 4.51
N ALA A 370 -30.41 18.56 4.83
CA ALA A 370 -31.73 18.73 4.22
C ALA A 370 -32.25 20.14 4.51
N PRO A 371 -32.88 20.80 3.53
CA PRO A 371 -33.61 22.03 3.79
C PRO A 371 -34.79 21.67 4.70
N LEU A 372 -34.68 22.00 5.99
CA LEU A 372 -35.81 21.95 6.91
C LEU A 372 -36.91 22.84 6.32
N LEU A 373 -38.00 22.22 5.87
CA LEU A 373 -39.27 22.94 5.75
C LEU A 373 -39.75 23.10 7.19
N ASP A 374 -39.46 24.26 7.79
CA ASP A 374 -39.89 24.66 9.13
C ASP A 374 -41.43 24.72 9.25
N LEU A 375 -42.11 23.56 9.24
CA LEU A 375 -43.55 23.47 9.50
C LEU A 375 -43.87 22.98 10.91
N GLN A 376 -42.91 22.36 11.61
CA GLN A 376 -43.17 21.81 12.95
C GLN A 376 -43.20 22.86 14.07
N ASN A 377 -42.58 24.04 13.87
CA ASN A 377 -42.69 25.15 14.82
C ASN A 377 -43.91 26.06 14.57
N PHE A 378 -44.58 25.95 13.42
CA PHE A 378 -45.79 26.75 13.16
C PHE A 378 -47.01 26.18 13.89
N SER A 379 -47.12 24.85 14.00
CA SER A 379 -48.28 24.21 14.66
C SER A 379 -48.29 24.39 16.19
N GLY A 380 -47.12 24.44 16.84
CA GLY A 380 -47.02 24.64 18.30
C GLY A 380 -47.33 26.08 18.73
N ILE A 381 -47.00 27.05 17.89
CA ILE A 381 -47.27 28.47 18.16
C ILE A 381 -48.74 28.80 17.94
N VAL A 382 -49.38 28.26 16.89
CA VAL A 382 -50.81 28.51 16.62
C VAL A 382 -51.72 27.83 17.66
N SER A 383 -51.32 26.69 18.23
CA SER A 383 -52.07 26.02 19.30
C SER A 383 -52.09 26.80 20.62
N GLN A 384 -51.05 27.59 20.94
CA GLN A 384 -51.02 28.36 22.19
C GLN A 384 -51.81 29.68 22.11
N PHE A 385 -52.11 30.18 20.91
CA PHE A 385 -52.96 31.36 20.76
C PHE A 385 -54.47 31.05 20.83
N VAL A 386 -54.89 29.83 20.50
CA VAL A 386 -56.33 29.48 20.48
C VAL A 386 -56.89 29.17 21.87
N PHE A 387 -56.08 28.72 22.84
CA PHE A 387 -56.56 28.42 24.20
C PHE A 387 -56.56 29.61 25.17
N THR A 388 -55.90 30.72 24.86
CA THR A 388 -55.89 31.91 25.74
C THR A 388 -57.12 32.82 25.55
N PHE A 389 -57.82 32.74 24.42
CA PHE A 389 -59.01 33.57 24.17
C PHE A 389 -60.33 32.98 24.70
N ILE A 390 -60.37 31.70 25.07
CA ILE A 390 -61.60 31.06 25.58
C ILE A 390 -61.77 31.25 27.10
N ASN A 391 -60.70 31.57 27.85
CA ASN A 391 -60.76 31.73 29.32
C ASN A 391 -60.94 33.18 29.83
N ILE A 392 -61.03 34.18 28.95
CA ILE A 392 -61.22 35.60 29.34
C ILE A 392 -62.69 36.05 29.24
N GLY A 393 -63.59 35.18 28.75
CA GLY A 393 -65.03 35.46 28.66
C GLY A 393 -65.85 35.21 29.93
N ASP A 394 -65.36 34.39 30.87
CA ASP A 394 -66.18 33.86 31.98
C ASP A 394 -65.93 34.50 33.36
N ASN A 395 -65.06 35.51 33.47
CA ASN A 395 -64.80 36.23 34.73
C ASN A 395 -65.41 37.64 34.80
N LEU A 396 -66.39 37.94 33.95
CA LEU A 396 -67.23 39.13 34.05
C LEU A 396 -68.71 38.75 34.03
N ARG A 397 -69.17 38.11 35.10
CA ARG A 397 -70.57 38.16 35.56
C ARG A 397 -70.64 38.21 37.08
#